data_AF-A0A7W0G6Z8-F1
#
_entry.id   AF-A0A7W0G6Z8-F1
#
_cell.length_a   1.000
_cell.length_b   1.000
_cell.length_c   1.000
_cell.angle_alpha   90.00
_cell.angle_beta   90.00
_cell.angle_gamma   90.00
#
_symmetry.space_group_name_H-M   'P 1'
#
loop_
_entity.id
_entity.type
_entity.pdbx_description
1 polymer ?
#
loop_
_entity_poly.entity_id
_entity_poly.type
_entity_poly.pdbx_seq_one_letter_code
_entity_poly.pdbx_strand_id
1 'polypeptide(L)'
;MRRLALAVLALACAPTAAAADLTVVPRDFSPDEVRLRIQAALPTSERVGLQLATEQGRPLGWIVEPQRRRFLTLRWNGNLVGARVPDGSYRVRLVAGARELASSPLRIDRIAPRATDFDVHTRSRTPFAGDSDRLTTISPNGDGLRDVARIRFTLSERARIRFEVTRTVSAPQTIHELTANLRPGRNTFTWHPPKAIGARTYLVRITTVDGAGNSRTYGADDAREGRRLRSAVVRVLGVDAGFTGESYVASSAARLAIETDAKTLTLQTFRAGPEDTPTHSDTLMNGVAVNAPVTIPWSARHRRATLNYAVGPWPTGVYFVKLTADDGRIGYAPFVVRPTVLGATSRVAVVLPTNTWQAYNFRDADGNGWGDTWYAKGAQSTAALGRAYIRRGVPPQWRKYDVGFLRWLHLTGKQPELLTESDLETIRTAEELIRLYDVVIFPGHTEYATRHEFDLIRNYRDLGGNLAFLSANNFFWEVRREGRVLRRTRLWRDQGRPESAVLGVQYRANDDGKIQRPFVVRAAGTAPWFYEGTGLGDGSSFGQELGGYGIEIDATTSFSPPGTIVLAEVPDLYGPGLTAQMTYYETPQGAKVFAAGTIDFGGTARLPSVHRLLENLWTRLSRP
;
A
#
# COMPACT_ATOMS: atom_id res chain seq x y z
N MET A 1 -38.48 50.92 79.18
CA MET A 1 -39.36 52.09 78.98
C MET A 1 -38.54 53.27 78.51
N ARG A 2 -39.10 54.08 77.59
CA ARG A 2 -38.62 55.34 76.96
C ARG A 2 -37.66 55.15 75.76
N ARG A 3 -37.80 55.83 74.61
CA ARG A 3 -38.90 56.44 73.82
C ARG A 3 -38.23 56.80 72.47
N LEU A 4 -39.01 56.81 71.38
CA LEU A 4 -38.62 57.07 69.98
C LEU A 4 -37.78 58.34 69.76
N ALA A 5 -36.92 58.28 68.72
CA ALA A 5 -36.88 59.29 67.66
C ALA A 5 -36.42 58.64 66.34
N LEU A 6 -37.32 58.60 65.36
CA LEU A 6 -37.07 58.24 63.96
C LEU A 6 -36.36 59.41 63.27
N ALA A 7 -35.24 59.17 62.60
CA ALA A 7 -34.68 60.09 61.62
C ALA A 7 -34.53 59.34 60.29
N VAL A 8 -35.40 59.66 59.34
CA VAL A 8 -35.33 59.20 57.96
C VAL A 8 -34.26 60.05 57.27
N LEU A 9 -33.12 59.45 56.92
CA LEU A 9 -32.18 60.03 55.96
C LEU A 9 -32.37 59.32 54.62
N ALA A 10 -32.94 60.03 53.66
CA ALA A 10 -33.04 59.60 52.27
C ALA A 10 -31.64 59.58 51.64
N LEU A 11 -31.06 58.39 51.46
CA LEU A 11 -29.94 58.21 50.53
C LEU A 11 -30.50 58.31 49.11
N ALA A 12 -30.16 59.40 48.42
CA ALA A 12 -30.31 59.48 46.98
C ALA A 12 -29.38 58.44 46.33
N CYS A 13 -29.94 57.34 45.86
CA CYS A 13 -29.26 56.45 44.92
C CYS A 13 -29.06 57.20 43.59
N ALA A 14 -27.90 57.83 43.42
CA ALA A 14 -27.43 58.19 42.09
C ALA A 14 -27.27 56.91 41.26
N PRO A 15 -27.76 56.85 40.01
CA PRO A 15 -27.49 55.71 39.15
C PRO A 15 -25.98 55.61 38.94
N THR A 16 -25.38 54.49 39.32
CA THR A 16 -24.01 54.16 38.93
C THR A 16 -23.93 54.21 37.41
N ALA A 17 -23.13 55.13 36.88
CA ALA A 17 -22.92 55.24 35.43
C ALA A 17 -22.46 53.87 34.91
N ALA A 18 -23.25 53.25 34.04
CA ALA A 18 -22.91 51.95 33.47
C ALA A 18 -21.57 52.05 32.73
N ALA A 19 -20.58 51.25 33.12
CA ALA A 19 -19.26 51.27 32.51
C ALA A 19 -19.33 50.81 31.03
N ALA A 20 -18.40 51.29 30.19
CA ALA A 20 -18.30 50.81 28.82
C ALA A 20 -17.88 49.33 28.83
N ASP A 21 -18.53 48.51 28.00
CA ASP A 21 -18.20 47.10 27.81
C ASP A 21 -17.34 46.92 26.55
N LEU A 22 -16.33 46.06 26.61
CA LEU A 22 -15.45 45.69 25.50
C LEU A 22 -15.19 44.18 25.51
N THR A 23 -15.71 43.50 24.51
CA THR A 23 -15.51 42.09 24.26
C THR A 23 -14.59 41.89 23.06
N VAL A 24 -13.52 41.12 23.24
CA VAL A 24 -12.54 40.76 22.19
C VAL A 24 -12.38 39.24 22.18
N VAL A 25 -12.77 38.59 21.08
CA VAL A 25 -12.79 37.12 20.97
C VAL A 25 -12.31 36.68 19.59
N PRO A 26 -11.39 35.70 19.50
CA PRO A 26 -10.69 35.03 20.61
C PRO A 26 -9.58 35.91 21.25
N ARG A 27 -9.10 35.53 22.45
CA ARG A 27 -7.98 36.22 23.12
C ARG A 27 -6.62 35.82 22.56
N ASP A 28 -6.47 34.58 22.09
CA ASP A 28 -5.36 34.11 21.28
C ASP A 28 -5.81 34.12 19.82
N PHE A 29 -5.19 34.96 19.01
CA PHE A 29 -5.66 35.30 17.68
C PHE A 29 -4.61 35.00 16.62
N SER A 30 -4.97 34.13 15.68
CA SER A 30 -4.26 33.98 14.41
C SER A 30 -5.09 34.62 13.28
N PRO A 31 -4.60 35.68 12.61
CA PRO A 31 -5.28 36.29 11.48
C PRO A 31 -5.40 35.38 10.25
N ASP A 32 -4.59 34.32 10.19
CA ASP A 32 -4.61 33.33 9.10
C ASP A 32 -5.72 32.27 9.32
N GLU A 33 -6.14 32.04 10.57
CA GLU A 33 -7.15 31.02 10.92
C GLU A 33 -8.56 31.60 11.14
N VAL A 34 -8.65 32.76 11.79
CA VAL A 34 -9.94 33.36 12.18
C VAL A 34 -9.93 34.88 12.03
N ARG A 35 -11.10 35.52 12.15
CA ARG A 35 -11.22 36.97 12.28
C ARG A 35 -11.51 37.34 13.73
N LEU A 36 -10.80 38.34 14.27
CA LEU A 36 -11.00 38.80 15.63
C LEU A 36 -12.31 39.58 15.72
N ARG A 37 -13.27 39.08 16.50
CA ARG A 37 -14.52 39.78 16.78
C ARG A 37 -14.29 40.75 17.92
N ILE A 38 -14.51 42.04 17.66
CA ILE A 38 -14.46 43.08 18.68
C ILE A 38 -15.85 43.71 18.78
N GLN A 39 -16.39 43.76 20.00
CA GLN A 39 -17.65 44.42 20.31
C GLN A 39 -17.46 45.38 21.47
N ALA A 40 -17.97 46.59 21.34
CA ALA A 40 -18.01 47.56 22.41
C ALA A 40 -19.39 48.19 22.52
N ALA A 41 -19.82 48.43 23.75
CA ALA A 41 -21.08 49.10 24.07
C ALA A 41 -20.83 50.19 25.12
N LEU A 42 -21.40 51.37 24.88
CA LEU A 42 -21.25 52.54 25.75
C LEU A 42 -22.60 52.92 26.37
N PRO A 43 -22.62 53.44 27.60
CA PRO A 43 -23.85 53.93 28.23
C PRO A 43 -24.51 55.03 27.39
N THR A 44 -23.71 55.92 26.82
CA THR A 44 -24.10 57.08 26.02
C THR A 44 -23.28 57.18 24.72
N SER A 45 -23.79 57.92 23.74
CA SER A 45 -23.08 58.13 22.47
C SER A 45 -21.89 59.07 22.65
N GLU A 46 -20.67 58.56 22.45
CA GLU A 46 -19.41 59.30 22.58
C GLU A 46 -18.54 59.13 21.33
N ARG A 47 -17.59 60.05 21.10
CA ARG A 47 -16.62 59.93 20.01
C ARG A 47 -15.51 58.97 20.42
N VAL A 48 -15.63 57.72 20.00
CA VAL A 48 -14.75 56.62 20.42
C VAL A 48 -14.17 55.84 19.25
N GLY A 49 -12.95 55.36 19.45
CA GLY A 49 -12.23 54.50 18.52
C GLY A 49 -11.64 53.27 19.22
N LEU A 50 -11.21 52.30 18.44
CA LEU A 50 -10.46 51.14 18.93
C LEU A 50 -9.00 51.28 18.53
N GLN A 51 -8.12 51.25 19.53
CA GLN A 51 -6.69 51.37 19.34
C GLN A 51 -6.01 50.05 19.74
N LEU A 52 -5.08 49.57 18.92
CA LEU A 52 -4.16 48.54 19.36
C LEU A 52 -2.98 49.20 20.08
N ALA A 53 -2.59 48.63 21.21
CA ALA A 53 -1.42 49.04 21.96
C ALA A 53 -0.56 47.83 22.31
N THR A 54 0.73 48.06 22.58
CA THR A 54 1.60 47.08 23.24
C THR A 54 1.02 46.65 24.58
N GLU A 55 1.48 45.53 25.12
CA GLU A 55 1.09 45.06 26.47
C GLU A 55 1.29 46.12 27.57
N GLN A 56 2.32 46.97 27.44
CA GLN A 56 2.64 48.09 28.34
C GLN A 56 1.81 49.35 28.08
N GLY A 57 0.87 49.32 27.12
CA GLY A 57 -0.07 50.41 26.86
C GLY A 57 0.39 51.44 25.82
N ARG A 58 1.61 51.33 25.27
CA ARG A 58 2.07 52.20 24.17
C ARG A 58 1.21 51.99 22.91
N PRO A 59 0.57 53.03 22.35
CA PRO A 59 -0.22 52.94 21.13
C PRO A 59 0.59 52.45 19.92
N LEU A 60 -0.02 51.61 19.09
CA LEU A 60 0.55 51.13 17.82
C LEU A 60 -0.22 51.64 16.61
N GLY A 61 -1.53 51.87 16.75
CA GLY A 61 -2.37 52.41 15.68
C GLY A 61 -3.86 52.18 15.92
N TRP A 62 -4.69 52.81 15.11
CA TRP A 62 -6.14 52.64 15.15
C TRP A 62 -6.57 51.39 14.39
N ILE A 63 -7.30 50.50 15.09
CA ILE A 63 -8.09 49.43 14.46
C ILE A 63 -9.33 50.05 13.82
N VAL A 64 -9.97 50.98 14.55
CA VAL A 64 -11.10 51.79 14.07
C VAL A 64 -10.90 53.22 14.55
N GLU A 65 -10.92 54.17 13.62
CA GLU A 65 -10.79 55.60 13.91
C GLU A 65 -11.94 56.15 14.79
N PRO A 66 -11.68 57.14 15.66
CA PRO A 66 -12.70 57.70 16.55
C PRO A 66 -13.86 58.39 15.82
N GLN A 67 -15.07 57.84 15.99
CA GLN A 67 -16.32 58.47 15.53
C GLN A 67 -17.39 58.41 16.62
N ARG A 68 -18.38 59.30 16.56
CA ARG A 68 -19.48 59.35 17.53
C ARG A 68 -20.38 58.12 17.36
N ARG A 69 -20.42 57.26 18.38
CA ARG A 69 -21.18 56.00 18.36
C ARG A 69 -21.49 55.53 19.79
N ARG A 70 -22.57 54.75 19.93
CA ARG A 70 -22.92 54.05 21.18
C ARG A 70 -22.55 52.57 21.17
N PHE A 71 -22.48 51.97 19.98
CA PHE A 71 -22.11 50.57 19.77
C PHE A 71 -21.05 50.47 18.68
N LEU A 72 -20.16 49.50 18.81
CA LEU A 72 -19.15 49.19 17.81
C LEU A 72 -19.05 47.68 17.72
N THR A 73 -19.21 47.11 16.53
CA THR A 73 -18.96 45.69 16.26
C THR A 73 -18.17 45.58 14.97
N LEU A 74 -17.07 44.84 14.98
CA LEU A 74 -16.32 44.52 13.77
C LEU A 74 -15.67 43.15 13.82
N ARG A 75 -15.18 42.72 12.65
CA ARG A 75 -14.28 41.59 12.47
C ARG A 75 -12.95 42.12 11.94
N TRP A 76 -11.93 42.10 12.78
CA TRP A 76 -10.60 42.56 12.42
C TRP A 76 -9.75 41.42 11.86
N ASN A 77 -8.92 41.72 10.87
CA ASN A 77 -8.08 40.77 10.15
C ASN A 77 -6.61 40.78 10.60
N GLY A 78 -6.28 41.50 11.67
CA GLY A 78 -4.90 41.59 12.16
C GLY A 78 -4.03 42.63 11.47
N ASN A 79 -4.59 43.48 10.60
CA ASN A 79 -3.82 44.52 9.91
C ASN A 79 -4.02 45.90 10.53
N LEU A 80 -2.94 46.67 10.65
CA LEU A 80 -2.94 48.10 10.93
C LEU A 80 -2.30 48.83 9.75
N VAL A 81 -2.99 49.84 9.20
CA VAL A 81 -2.46 50.70 8.12
C VAL A 81 -1.88 49.89 6.94
N GLY A 82 -2.60 48.82 6.54
CA GLY A 82 -2.19 47.95 5.44
C GLY A 82 -1.08 46.93 5.76
N ALA A 83 -0.48 46.98 6.95
CA ALA A 83 0.55 46.05 7.40
C ALA A 83 0.01 45.04 8.43
N ARG A 84 0.48 43.79 8.37
CA ARG A 84 0.16 42.77 9.38
C ARG A 84 0.85 43.10 10.70
N VAL A 85 0.10 42.97 11.80
CA VAL A 85 0.68 43.10 13.14
C VAL A 85 1.54 41.85 13.46
N PRO A 86 2.77 42.01 13.99
CA PRO A 86 3.62 40.89 14.38
C PRO A 86 3.06 40.09 15.56
N ASP A 87 3.57 38.87 15.74
CA ASP A 87 3.25 38.02 16.89
C ASP A 87 3.68 38.71 18.20
N GLY A 88 2.86 38.57 19.25
CA GLY A 88 3.12 39.19 20.55
C GLY A 88 1.88 39.43 21.38
N SER A 89 2.10 40.02 22.57
CA SER A 89 1.04 40.42 23.50
C SER A 89 0.69 41.90 23.33
N TYR A 90 -0.61 42.16 23.22
CA TYR A 90 -1.18 43.47 22.94
C TYR A 90 -2.40 43.74 23.83
N ARG A 91 -2.88 44.98 23.78
CA ARG A 91 -4.17 45.39 24.33
C ARG A 91 -5.00 46.04 23.24
N VAL A 92 -6.25 45.62 23.12
CA VAL A 92 -7.28 46.37 22.37
C VAL A 92 -7.89 47.35 23.36
N ARG A 93 -7.80 48.64 23.06
CA ARG A 93 -8.25 49.73 23.92
C ARG A 93 -9.43 50.45 23.26
N LEU A 94 -10.52 50.61 24.00
CA LEU A 94 -11.60 51.52 23.63
C LEU A 94 -11.27 52.90 24.20
N VAL A 95 -11.07 53.89 23.34
CA VAL A 95 -10.52 55.20 23.72
C VAL A 95 -11.46 56.33 23.33
N ALA A 96 -11.67 57.28 24.25
CA ALA A 96 -12.36 58.55 24.05
C ALA A 96 -11.41 59.72 24.34
N GLY A 97 -10.91 60.39 23.31
CA GLY A 97 -9.86 61.40 23.46
C GLY A 97 -8.57 60.79 24.04
N ALA A 98 -8.13 61.24 25.20
CA ALA A 98 -6.99 60.67 25.94
C ALA A 98 -7.40 59.59 26.96
N ARG A 99 -8.71 59.38 27.18
CA ARG A 99 -9.24 58.49 28.20
C ARG A 99 -9.44 57.07 27.66
N GLU A 100 -8.86 56.09 28.32
CA GLU A 100 -9.17 54.68 28.12
C GLU A 100 -10.48 54.35 28.85
N LEU A 101 -11.49 53.90 28.10
CA LEU A 101 -12.79 53.53 28.64
C LEU A 101 -12.85 52.07 29.06
N ALA A 102 -12.18 51.21 28.30
CA ALA A 102 -12.04 49.78 28.56
C ALA A 102 -10.83 49.24 27.78
N SER A 103 -10.22 48.18 28.26
CA SER A 103 -9.23 47.42 27.49
C SER A 103 -9.40 45.92 27.66
N SER A 104 -8.97 45.19 26.63
CA SER A 104 -8.97 43.74 26.61
C SER A 104 -7.60 43.23 26.14
N PRO A 105 -6.99 42.24 26.81
CA PRO A 105 -5.75 41.65 26.35
C PRO A 105 -5.98 40.87 25.05
N LEU A 106 -4.96 40.87 24.19
CA LEU A 106 -4.95 40.15 22.92
C LEU A 106 -3.54 39.60 22.68
N ARG A 107 -3.40 38.29 22.51
CA ARG A 107 -2.18 37.68 21.97
C ARG A 107 -2.39 37.45 20.48
N ILE A 108 -1.45 37.92 19.66
CA ILE A 108 -1.39 37.58 18.24
C ILE A 108 -0.34 36.48 18.09
N ASP A 109 -0.72 35.37 17.49
CA ASP A 109 0.16 34.22 17.26
C ASP A 109 -0.13 33.61 15.90
N ARG A 110 0.89 33.51 15.05
CA ARG A 110 0.79 33.04 13.67
C ARG A 110 1.65 31.82 13.40
N ILE A 111 2.43 31.40 14.39
CA ILE A 111 3.43 30.36 14.21
C ILE A 111 2.88 29.10 14.86
N ALA A 112 2.61 28.08 14.04
CA ALA A 112 2.22 26.78 14.57
C ALA A 112 3.28 26.21 15.53
N PRO A 113 2.87 25.50 16.59
CA PRO A 113 3.78 24.88 17.53
C PRO A 113 4.81 23.98 16.84
N ARG A 114 6.05 24.06 17.32
CA ARG A 114 7.14 23.22 16.81
C ARG A 114 7.30 21.97 17.68
N ALA A 115 7.30 20.82 17.05
CA ALA A 115 7.76 19.56 17.61
C ALA A 115 9.13 19.24 16.99
N THR A 116 10.12 19.00 17.84
CA THR A 116 11.53 18.83 17.48
C THR A 116 12.12 17.63 18.25
N ASP A 117 13.39 17.31 18.01
CA ASP A 117 14.12 16.24 18.72
C ASP A 117 13.39 14.89 18.75
N PHE A 118 12.75 14.52 17.63
CA PHE A 118 12.07 13.23 17.61
C PHE A 118 13.07 12.09 17.71
N ASP A 119 12.73 11.13 18.55
CA ASP A 119 13.45 9.88 18.79
C ASP A 119 12.40 8.78 18.93
N VAL A 120 12.60 7.66 18.24
CA VAL A 120 11.73 6.49 18.35
C VAL A 120 12.54 5.27 18.76
N HIS A 121 12.09 4.60 19.82
CA HIS A 121 12.79 3.46 20.37
C HIS A 121 11.82 2.50 21.07
N THR A 122 12.27 1.28 21.31
CA THR A 122 11.58 0.31 22.16
C THR A 122 12.22 0.25 23.55
N ARG A 123 11.64 -0.53 24.47
CA ARG A 123 12.20 -0.73 25.82
C ARG A 123 13.44 -1.64 25.84
N SER A 124 13.62 -2.45 24.79
CA SER A 124 14.77 -3.35 24.67
C SER A 124 16.10 -2.59 24.70
N ARG A 125 17.07 -3.12 25.45
CA ARG A 125 18.46 -2.63 25.47
C ARG A 125 19.28 -3.05 24.24
N THR A 126 18.74 -3.93 23.41
CA THR A 126 19.42 -4.44 22.21
C THR A 126 18.55 -4.09 21.01
N PRO A 127 18.71 -2.94 20.35
CA PRO A 127 17.92 -2.59 19.16
C PRO A 127 17.96 -3.67 18.08
N PHE A 128 16.94 -3.73 17.22
CA PHE A 128 17.03 -4.61 16.05
C PHE A 128 18.00 -3.98 15.05
N ALA A 129 18.82 -4.78 14.38
CA ALA A 129 19.81 -4.28 13.42
C ALA A 129 19.10 -3.56 12.27
N GLY A 130 19.45 -2.29 12.07
CA GLY A 130 18.77 -1.38 11.15
C GLY A 130 17.91 -0.32 11.84
N ASP A 131 17.58 -0.48 13.13
CA ASP A 131 16.92 0.57 13.92
C ASP A 131 17.81 1.83 13.99
N SER A 132 17.17 3.00 14.08
CA SER A 132 17.78 4.34 14.15
C SER A 132 17.00 5.24 15.10
N ASP A 133 17.35 6.52 15.22
CA ASP A 133 16.53 7.51 15.95
C ASP A 133 15.14 7.72 15.33
N ARG A 134 14.94 7.26 14.08
CA ARG A 134 13.69 7.38 13.32
C ARG A 134 13.00 6.07 13.03
N LEU A 135 13.65 4.94 13.29
CA LEU A 135 13.08 3.61 13.08
C LEU A 135 13.28 2.76 14.32
N THR A 136 12.20 2.20 14.84
CA THR A 136 12.30 1.12 15.83
C THR A 136 11.52 -0.10 15.40
N THR A 137 12.07 -1.28 15.72
CA THR A 137 11.42 -2.56 15.48
C THR A 137 10.79 -3.08 16.77
N ILE A 138 9.51 -3.45 16.67
CA ILE A 138 8.68 -3.98 17.76
C ILE A 138 8.06 -5.31 17.38
N SER A 139 7.65 -6.08 18.37
CA SER A 139 7.02 -7.40 18.26
C SER A 139 6.04 -7.55 19.41
N PRO A 140 4.78 -7.11 19.26
CA PRO A 140 3.80 -7.08 20.35
C PRO A 140 3.23 -8.48 20.65
N ASN A 141 4.09 -9.41 21.09
CA ASN A 141 3.72 -10.77 21.47
C ASN A 141 3.45 -10.91 22.98
N GLY A 142 3.82 -9.91 23.78
CA GLY A 142 3.65 -9.85 25.23
C GLY A 142 4.79 -10.49 26.02
N ASP A 143 5.97 -10.68 25.42
CA ASP A 143 7.14 -11.25 26.08
C ASP A 143 7.98 -10.21 26.86
N GLY A 144 7.60 -8.93 26.80
CA GLY A 144 8.27 -7.82 27.47
C GLY A 144 9.53 -7.31 26.76
N LEU A 145 9.95 -7.90 25.64
CA LEU A 145 11.19 -7.54 24.95
C LEU A 145 11.00 -6.27 24.12
N ARG A 146 10.08 -6.29 23.14
CA ARG A 146 9.86 -5.17 22.19
C ARG A 146 8.38 -4.89 21.94
N ASP A 147 7.54 -4.99 22.95
CA ASP A 147 6.08 -4.90 22.76
C ASP A 147 5.55 -3.51 22.35
N VAL A 148 6.34 -2.46 22.59
CA VAL A 148 5.87 -1.07 22.49
C VAL A 148 6.87 -0.19 21.77
N ALA A 149 6.35 0.81 21.05
CA ALA A 149 7.14 1.89 20.47
C ALA A 149 6.95 3.17 21.29
N ARG A 150 8.06 3.82 21.65
CA ARG A 150 8.08 5.09 22.38
C ARG A 150 8.59 6.17 21.45
N ILE A 151 7.78 7.19 21.23
CA ILE A 151 8.09 8.35 20.39
C ILE A 151 8.30 9.53 21.34
N ARG A 152 9.53 10.02 21.44
CA ARG A 152 9.89 11.22 22.19
C ARG A 152 9.99 12.40 21.24
N PHE A 153 9.69 13.59 21.74
CA PHE A 153 9.85 14.85 21.02
C PHE A 153 9.81 16.03 22.02
N THR A 154 10.30 17.19 21.59
CA THR A 154 10.27 18.45 22.35
C THR A 154 9.25 19.39 21.71
N LEU A 155 8.31 19.91 22.49
CA LEU A 155 7.26 20.81 22.04
C LEU A 155 7.59 22.27 22.44
N SER A 156 7.50 23.22 21.50
CA SER A 156 7.85 24.62 21.74
C SER A 156 6.88 25.36 22.65
N GLU A 157 5.60 25.00 22.61
CA GLU A 157 4.55 25.64 23.41
C GLU A 157 3.41 24.67 23.73
N ARG A 158 2.37 25.13 24.44
CA ARG A 158 1.21 24.28 24.71
C ARG A 158 0.45 24.02 23.40
N ALA A 159 0.20 22.76 23.08
CA ALA A 159 -0.55 22.40 21.89
C ALA A 159 -1.43 21.16 22.12
N ARG A 160 -2.55 21.11 21.41
CA ARG A 160 -3.30 19.89 21.16
C ARG A 160 -2.54 19.09 20.11
N ILE A 161 -2.11 17.89 20.46
CA ILE A 161 -1.38 16.99 19.57
C ILE A 161 -2.30 15.86 19.15
N ARG A 162 -2.38 15.61 17.85
CA ARG A 162 -2.98 14.41 17.25
C ARG A 162 -1.84 13.50 16.77
N PHE A 163 -1.75 12.31 17.35
CA PHE A 163 -0.87 11.24 16.92
C PHE A 163 -1.66 10.28 16.04
N GLU A 164 -1.16 9.99 14.86
CA GLU A 164 -1.74 8.98 13.98
C GLU A 164 -0.69 7.92 13.69
N VAL A 165 -1.05 6.65 13.89
CA VAL A 165 -0.26 5.54 13.35
C VAL A 165 -0.93 5.12 12.07
N THR A 166 -0.17 5.17 10.98
CA THR A 166 -0.68 4.96 9.64
C THR A 166 -0.04 3.73 9.01
N ARG A 167 -0.88 2.93 8.36
CA ARG A 167 -0.48 1.87 7.44
C ARG A 167 -0.19 2.52 6.09
N THR A 168 1.06 2.44 5.63
CA THR A 168 1.46 2.98 4.33
C THR A 168 1.25 1.96 3.22
N VAL A 169 0.43 2.32 2.23
CA VAL A 169 0.29 1.62 0.95
C VAL A 169 0.60 2.61 -0.18
N SER A 170 -0.30 2.85 -1.12
CA SER A 170 -0.23 3.99 -2.04
C SER A 170 -0.60 5.32 -1.35
N ALA A 171 -1.44 5.26 -0.32
CA ALA A 171 -1.80 6.37 0.55
C ALA A 171 -1.77 5.90 2.02
N PRO A 172 -1.50 6.80 2.98
CA PRO A 172 -1.49 6.44 4.39
C PRO A 172 -2.92 6.20 4.88
N GLN A 173 -3.13 5.10 5.59
CA GLN A 173 -4.41 4.78 6.25
C GLN A 173 -4.22 4.81 7.76
N THR A 174 -4.90 5.73 8.45
CA THR A 174 -4.86 5.80 9.92
C THR A 174 -5.52 4.56 10.53
N ILE A 175 -4.73 3.81 11.31
CA ILE A 175 -5.18 2.60 12.02
C ILE A 175 -5.30 2.81 13.53
N HIS A 176 -4.69 3.88 14.03
CA HIS A 176 -4.73 4.27 15.42
C HIS A 176 -4.57 5.79 15.49
N GLU A 177 -5.37 6.42 16.34
CA GLU A 177 -5.32 7.85 16.59
C GLU A 177 -5.39 8.11 18.09
N LEU A 178 -4.59 9.07 18.57
CA LEU A 178 -4.69 9.60 19.92
C LEU A 178 -4.58 11.12 19.87
N THR A 179 -5.47 11.83 20.56
CA THR A 179 -5.35 13.27 20.79
C THR A 179 -5.03 13.56 22.25
N ALA A 180 -4.06 14.45 22.49
CA ALA A 180 -3.68 14.87 23.83
C ALA A 180 -3.30 16.36 23.87
N ASN A 181 -3.66 17.07 24.94
CA ASN A 181 -3.17 18.42 25.18
C ASN A 181 -1.86 18.35 25.97
N LEU A 182 -0.76 18.79 25.36
CA LEU A 182 0.57 18.66 25.95
C LEU A 182 1.15 20.02 26.32
N ARG A 183 2.02 20.01 27.33
CA ARG A 183 2.76 21.19 27.79
C ARG A 183 4.04 21.37 26.96
N PRO A 184 4.59 22.60 26.91
CA PRO A 184 5.92 22.83 26.34
C PRO A 184 6.98 21.94 27.00
N GLY A 185 8.03 21.60 26.26
CA GLY A 185 9.14 20.77 26.70
C GLY A 185 9.06 19.33 26.20
N ARG A 186 9.82 18.44 26.86
CA ARG A 186 9.97 17.05 26.44
C ARG A 186 8.72 16.24 26.74
N ASN A 187 8.19 15.57 25.71
CA ASN A 187 7.01 14.74 25.79
C ASN A 187 7.33 13.32 25.27
N THR A 188 6.49 12.35 25.61
CA THR A 188 6.60 10.97 25.12
C THR A 188 5.22 10.41 24.83
N PHE A 189 5.01 9.97 23.60
CA PHE A 189 3.90 9.12 23.21
C PHE A 189 4.37 7.66 23.22
N THR A 190 3.57 6.75 23.78
CA THR A 190 3.88 5.32 23.75
C THR A 190 2.76 4.59 23.06
N TRP A 191 3.06 4.01 21.89
CA TRP A 191 2.12 3.18 21.16
C TRP A 191 2.20 1.74 21.66
N HIS A 192 1.05 1.23 22.09
CA HIS A 192 0.84 -0.16 22.49
C HIS A 192 -0.06 -0.83 21.44
N PRO A 193 0.51 -1.36 20.34
CA PRO A 193 -0.29 -2.01 19.33
C PRO A 193 -0.95 -3.29 19.87
N PRO A 194 -2.15 -3.66 19.38
CA PRO A 194 -2.76 -4.95 19.70
C PRO A 194 -1.91 -6.10 19.16
N LYS A 195 -1.93 -7.27 19.82
CA LYS A 195 -1.17 -8.46 19.36
C LYS A 195 -1.52 -8.90 17.94
N ALA A 196 -2.75 -8.64 17.50
CA ALA A 196 -3.24 -8.97 16.16
C ALA A 196 -2.76 -8.01 15.05
N ILE A 197 -1.97 -6.98 15.39
CA ILE A 197 -1.44 -6.03 14.41
C ILE A 197 -0.62 -6.77 13.35
N GLY A 198 -0.80 -6.42 12.08
CA GLY A 198 -0.08 -7.07 10.98
C GLY A 198 1.41 -6.71 10.98
N ALA A 199 2.28 -7.69 10.77
CA ALA A 199 3.71 -7.42 10.54
C ALA A 199 3.89 -6.58 9.26
N ARG A 200 4.51 -5.41 9.41
CA ARG A 200 4.85 -4.41 8.37
C ARG A 200 5.48 -3.18 9.01
N THR A 201 5.84 -2.20 8.19
CA THR A 201 6.14 -0.85 8.66
C THR A 201 4.88 0.02 8.78
N TYR A 202 4.87 0.85 9.82
CA TYR A 202 3.88 1.88 10.13
C TYR A 202 4.56 3.24 10.29
N LEU A 203 3.90 4.30 9.81
CA LEU A 203 4.35 5.68 9.99
C LEU A 203 3.57 6.36 11.10
N VAL A 204 4.29 7.05 11.98
CA VAL A 204 3.69 7.92 12.99
C VAL A 204 3.65 9.35 12.46
N ARG A 205 2.44 9.89 12.32
CA ARG A 205 2.19 11.30 12.02
C ARG A 205 1.82 12.05 13.29
N ILE A 206 2.29 13.28 13.42
CA ILE A 206 2.07 14.12 14.59
C ILE A 206 1.58 15.47 14.09
N THR A 207 0.36 15.84 14.45
CA THR A 207 -0.21 17.15 14.13
C THR A 207 -0.31 17.98 15.40
N THR A 208 0.34 19.14 15.42
CA THR A 208 0.32 20.10 16.53
C THR A 208 -0.66 21.22 16.22
N VAL A 209 -1.56 21.56 17.14
CA VAL A 209 -2.51 22.70 17.01
C VAL A 209 -2.48 23.54 18.30
N ASP A 210 -2.23 24.84 18.20
CA ASP A 210 -2.24 25.74 19.36
C ASP A 210 -3.65 26.23 19.75
N GLY A 211 -3.72 27.18 20.70
CA GLY A 211 -4.96 27.82 21.11
C GLY A 211 -5.51 28.86 20.12
N ALA A 212 -4.66 29.39 19.23
CA ALA A 212 -5.03 30.34 18.17
C ALA A 212 -5.54 29.64 16.90
N GLY A 213 -5.35 28.32 16.80
CA GLY A 213 -5.76 27.47 15.67
C GLY A 213 -4.62 27.10 14.73
N ASN A 214 -3.41 27.65 14.91
CA ASN A 214 -2.29 27.37 14.00
C ASN A 214 -1.90 25.90 14.08
N SER A 215 -1.75 25.26 12.92
CA SER A 215 -1.49 23.82 12.81
C SER A 215 -0.22 23.50 12.05
N ARG A 216 0.45 22.41 12.45
CA ARG A 216 1.58 21.83 11.71
C ARG A 216 1.59 20.31 11.85
N THR A 217 1.80 19.63 10.73
CA THR A 217 1.90 18.16 10.67
C THR A 217 3.34 17.72 10.41
N TYR A 218 3.81 16.75 11.18
CA TYR A 218 5.07 16.02 11.00
C TYR A 218 4.72 14.60 10.57
N GLY A 219 5.06 14.23 9.34
CA GLY A 219 4.45 13.08 8.69
C GLY A 219 4.44 13.28 7.18
N ALA A 220 4.40 12.20 6.42
CA ALA A 220 4.34 12.25 4.95
C ALA A 220 2.98 11.82 4.43
N ASP A 221 2.45 12.53 3.44
CA ASP A 221 1.20 12.16 2.77
C ASP A 221 1.41 11.12 1.67
N ASP A 222 2.64 11.00 1.16
CA ASP A 222 3.05 9.97 0.21
C ASP A 222 4.52 9.55 0.36
N ALA A 223 4.92 8.53 -0.40
CA ALA A 223 6.28 7.99 -0.36
C ALA A 223 7.35 8.97 -0.86
N ARG A 224 7.01 9.89 -1.76
CA ARG A 224 7.96 10.89 -2.30
C ARG A 224 8.32 11.90 -1.24
N GLU A 225 7.34 12.37 -0.48
CA GLU A 225 7.58 13.20 0.70
C GLU A 225 8.22 12.39 1.82
N GLY A 226 7.77 11.15 2.05
CA GLY A 226 8.23 10.25 3.10
C GLY A 226 9.73 10.02 3.13
N ARG A 227 10.34 9.84 1.96
CA ARG A 227 11.80 9.68 1.84
C ARG A 227 12.60 10.92 2.22
N ARG A 228 11.95 12.10 2.27
CA ARG A 228 12.56 13.37 2.68
C ARG A 228 12.20 13.75 4.11
N LEU A 229 11.14 13.16 4.67
CA LEU A 229 10.52 13.62 5.90
C LEU A 229 11.00 12.88 7.15
N ARG A 230 11.19 13.65 8.21
CA ARG A 230 11.70 13.21 9.52
C ARG A 230 10.58 12.68 10.42
N SER A 231 9.85 11.66 9.97
CA SER A 231 8.77 11.04 10.76
C SER A 231 9.30 9.86 11.57
N ALA A 232 8.62 9.49 12.66
CA ALA A 232 8.92 8.27 13.38
C ALA A 232 8.31 7.06 12.64
N VAL A 233 9.11 6.03 12.46
CA VAL A 233 8.79 4.79 11.76
C VAL A 233 8.80 3.66 12.77
N VAL A 234 7.77 2.81 12.73
CA VAL A 234 7.66 1.64 13.58
C VAL A 234 7.50 0.40 12.72
N ARG A 235 8.48 -0.50 12.76
CA ARG A 235 8.41 -1.80 12.09
C ARG A 235 7.87 -2.84 13.06
N VAL A 236 6.72 -3.43 12.75
CA VAL A 236 6.18 -4.59 13.47
C VAL A 236 6.76 -5.86 12.84
N LEU A 237 7.48 -6.64 13.64
CA LEU A 237 8.20 -7.84 13.24
C LEU A 237 7.33 -9.10 13.34
N GLY A 238 7.25 -9.84 12.24
CA GLY A 238 6.65 -11.17 12.20
C GLY A 238 7.69 -12.29 12.30
N VAL A 239 7.42 -13.38 11.59
CA VAL A 239 8.45 -14.31 11.15
C VAL A 239 8.65 -14.03 9.67
N ASP A 240 9.54 -13.08 9.38
CA ASP A 240 9.76 -12.62 8.02
C ASP A 240 10.84 -13.50 7.38
N ALA A 241 10.47 -14.28 6.38
CA ALA A 241 11.37 -15.23 5.74
C ALA A 241 11.28 -15.17 4.22
N GLY A 242 12.41 -15.37 3.55
CA GLY A 242 12.47 -15.39 2.10
C GLY A 242 13.77 -15.97 1.58
N PHE A 243 13.67 -16.74 0.51
CA PHE A 243 14.84 -17.24 -0.19
C PHE A 243 15.54 -16.13 -0.98
N THR A 244 16.87 -16.15 -1.04
CA THR A 244 17.65 -15.15 -1.79
C THR A 244 17.61 -15.35 -3.31
N GLY A 245 16.83 -16.31 -3.78
CA GLY A 245 16.62 -16.70 -5.17
C GLY A 245 15.22 -17.29 -5.30
N GLU A 246 14.59 -17.13 -6.45
CA GLU A 246 13.22 -17.59 -6.66
C GLU A 246 13.12 -19.07 -7.04
N SER A 247 14.18 -19.63 -7.62
CA SER A 247 14.19 -20.95 -8.21
C SER A 247 15.48 -21.70 -7.90
N TYR A 248 15.37 -23.01 -7.66
CA TYR A 248 16.47 -23.90 -7.32
C TYR A 248 16.29 -25.25 -8.01
N VAL A 249 17.39 -25.88 -8.42
CA VAL A 249 17.34 -27.28 -8.87
C VAL A 249 17.16 -28.22 -7.66
N ALA A 250 16.57 -29.40 -7.88
CA ALA A 250 16.47 -30.42 -6.86
C ALA A 250 17.86 -30.82 -6.30
N SER A 251 17.92 -31.24 -5.03
CA SER A 251 19.16 -31.66 -4.36
C SER A 251 20.26 -30.58 -4.33
N SER A 252 19.89 -29.30 -4.27
CA SER A 252 20.83 -28.17 -4.21
C SER A 252 20.78 -27.43 -2.88
N ALA A 253 21.72 -26.49 -2.70
CA ALA A 253 21.71 -25.57 -1.57
C ALA A 253 21.00 -24.27 -1.94
N ALA A 254 20.10 -23.84 -1.05
CA ALA A 254 19.45 -22.54 -1.09
C ALA A 254 19.82 -21.72 0.14
N ARG A 255 19.57 -20.40 0.08
CA ARG A 255 19.85 -19.47 1.19
C ARG A 255 18.53 -18.88 1.66
N LEU A 256 18.11 -19.24 2.86
CA LEU A 256 16.88 -18.78 3.49
C LEU A 256 17.20 -17.66 4.46
N ALA A 257 16.79 -16.43 4.13
CA ALA A 257 16.93 -15.29 5.03
C ALA A 257 15.73 -15.19 5.96
N ILE A 258 15.99 -14.90 7.24
CA ILE A 258 14.99 -14.86 8.31
C ILE A 258 15.24 -13.64 9.19
N GLU A 259 14.15 -12.94 9.52
CA GLU A 259 14.08 -11.84 10.48
C GLU A 259 12.95 -12.13 11.48
N THR A 260 13.33 -12.37 12.72
CA THR A 260 12.40 -12.59 13.83
C THR A 260 13.16 -12.48 15.15
N ASP A 261 12.44 -12.27 16.23
CA ASP A 261 12.93 -12.25 17.61
C ASP A 261 12.48 -13.45 18.44
N ALA A 262 11.86 -14.44 17.79
CA ALA A 262 11.52 -15.75 18.36
C ALA A 262 12.74 -16.44 19.00
N LYS A 263 12.52 -17.28 20.01
CA LYS A 263 13.61 -18.04 20.66
C LYS A 263 13.91 -19.34 19.92
N THR A 264 12.88 -19.95 19.34
CA THR A 264 13.00 -21.15 18.51
C THR A 264 12.14 -21.00 17.26
N LEU A 265 12.50 -21.74 16.22
CA LEU A 265 11.75 -21.83 14.98
C LEU A 265 11.57 -23.28 14.60
N THR A 266 10.32 -23.69 14.35
CA THR A 266 10.00 -24.95 13.70
C THR A 266 9.82 -24.72 12.21
N LEU A 267 10.70 -25.31 11.41
CA LEU A 267 10.68 -25.24 9.94
C LEU A 267 10.10 -26.53 9.39
N GLN A 268 9.14 -26.41 8.46
CA GLN A 268 8.63 -27.55 7.70
C GLN A 268 8.33 -27.12 6.27
N THR A 269 8.57 -28.00 5.32
CA THR A 269 8.49 -27.70 3.90
C THR A 269 7.29 -28.39 3.30
N PHE A 270 6.61 -27.66 2.42
CA PHE A 270 5.37 -28.09 1.79
C PHE A 270 5.43 -27.86 0.29
N ARG A 271 4.80 -28.74 -0.48
CA ARG A 271 4.49 -28.55 -1.90
C ARG A 271 3.11 -27.94 -2.02
N ALA A 272 2.99 -26.83 -2.73
CA ALA A 272 1.72 -26.19 -3.06
C ALA A 272 1.12 -26.76 -4.35
N GLY A 273 -0.21 -26.84 -4.41
CA GLY A 273 -0.98 -27.44 -5.49
C GLY A 273 -1.71 -28.72 -5.05
N PRO A 274 -1.02 -29.75 -4.51
CA PRO A 274 -1.66 -31.02 -4.15
C PRO A 274 -2.59 -31.01 -2.94
N GLU A 275 -2.73 -29.89 -2.23
CA GLU A 275 -3.55 -29.82 -1.02
C GLU A 275 -5.05 -29.64 -1.29
N ASP A 276 -5.88 -30.35 -0.52
CA ASP A 276 -7.34 -30.24 -0.59
C ASP A 276 -7.88 -29.03 0.19
N THR A 277 -7.13 -28.54 1.18
CA THR A 277 -7.57 -27.45 2.07
C THR A 277 -7.69 -26.13 1.31
N PRO A 278 -8.87 -25.49 1.22
CA PRO A 278 -9.01 -24.23 0.51
C PRO A 278 -8.18 -23.09 1.15
N THR A 279 -7.57 -22.25 0.30
CA THR A 279 -6.89 -21.03 0.75
C THR A 279 -7.92 -19.89 0.83
N HIS A 280 -8.15 -19.36 2.03
CA HIS A 280 -9.17 -18.33 2.27
C HIS A 280 -8.61 -16.91 2.48
N SER A 281 -7.30 -16.74 2.54
CA SER A 281 -6.64 -15.44 2.76
C SER A 281 -5.30 -15.35 2.03
N ASP A 282 -4.92 -14.15 1.58
CA ASP A 282 -3.58 -13.82 1.05
C ASP A 282 -2.50 -13.69 2.13
N THR A 283 -2.72 -14.29 3.30
CA THR A 283 -1.74 -14.40 4.40
C THR A 283 -1.45 -15.86 4.74
N LEU A 284 -2.00 -16.79 3.96
CA LEU A 284 -1.96 -18.22 4.17
C LEU A 284 -1.46 -18.93 2.91
N MET A 285 -0.49 -19.83 3.10
CA MET A 285 -0.17 -20.88 2.12
C MET A 285 -0.52 -22.23 2.74
N ASN A 286 -1.23 -23.04 1.96
CA ASN A 286 -1.50 -24.44 2.26
C ASN A 286 -0.70 -25.30 1.28
N GLY A 287 -0.37 -26.51 1.68
CA GLY A 287 0.40 -27.45 0.88
C GLY A 287 0.48 -28.81 1.56
N VAL A 288 1.05 -29.79 0.86
CA VAL A 288 1.32 -31.13 1.40
C VAL A 288 2.76 -31.17 1.90
N ALA A 289 2.96 -31.61 3.14
CA ALA A 289 4.29 -31.68 3.74
C ALA A 289 5.20 -32.64 2.97
N VAL A 290 6.44 -32.24 2.71
CA VAL A 290 7.45 -33.05 1.98
C VAL A 290 8.65 -33.44 2.84
N ASN A 291 8.65 -33.00 4.10
CA ASN A 291 9.61 -33.42 5.12
C ASN A 291 8.97 -33.38 6.53
N ALA A 292 9.66 -33.98 7.48
CA ALA A 292 9.36 -33.82 8.89
C ALA A 292 9.72 -32.40 9.37
N PRO A 293 8.98 -31.84 10.35
CA PRO A 293 9.33 -30.55 10.94
C PRO A 293 10.65 -30.64 11.71
N VAL A 294 11.46 -29.58 11.62
CA VAL A 294 12.72 -29.43 12.37
C VAL A 294 12.67 -28.17 13.21
N THR A 295 12.82 -28.31 14.53
CA THR A 295 12.91 -27.18 15.45
C THR A 295 14.35 -26.83 15.74
N ILE A 296 14.71 -25.57 15.56
CA ILE A 296 16.04 -25.03 15.84
C ILE A 296 15.98 -23.91 16.89
N PRO A 297 17.01 -23.77 17.73
CA PRO A 297 17.20 -22.54 18.51
C PRO A 297 17.52 -21.38 17.56
N TRP A 298 16.95 -20.21 17.82
CA TRP A 298 17.18 -19.00 17.04
C TRP A 298 17.92 -17.95 17.87
N SER A 299 19.20 -17.75 17.57
CA SER A 299 20.06 -16.81 18.32
C SER A 299 20.08 -15.40 17.72
N ALA A 300 19.73 -15.24 16.44
CA ALA A 300 19.75 -13.96 15.71
C ALA A 300 18.51 -13.09 15.99
N ARG A 301 18.09 -12.99 17.25
CA ARG A 301 16.83 -12.36 17.70
C ARG A 301 16.76 -10.83 17.55
N HIS A 302 17.80 -10.23 16.99
CA HIS A 302 17.98 -8.79 16.86
C HIS A 302 18.53 -8.41 15.49
N ARG A 303 18.55 -9.31 14.50
CA ARG A 303 19.05 -9.02 13.17
C ARG A 303 18.52 -9.99 12.13
N ARG A 304 18.63 -9.62 10.86
CA ARG A 304 18.53 -10.57 9.75
C ARG A 304 19.66 -11.60 9.84
N ALA A 305 19.33 -12.88 9.66
CA ALA A 305 20.31 -13.94 9.49
C ALA A 305 19.91 -14.85 8.32
N THR A 306 20.86 -15.67 7.86
CA THR A 306 20.63 -16.57 6.72
C THR A 306 21.03 -17.99 7.10
N LEU A 307 20.14 -18.93 6.79
CA LEU A 307 20.38 -20.37 6.90
C LEU A 307 20.76 -20.94 5.54
N ASN A 308 21.72 -21.87 5.54
CA ASN A 308 21.88 -22.80 4.43
C ASN A 308 20.72 -23.80 4.50
N TYR A 309 19.95 -23.89 3.44
CA TYR A 309 18.78 -24.73 3.36
C TYR A 309 18.97 -25.75 2.24
N ALA A 310 18.87 -27.04 2.57
CA ALA A 310 18.97 -28.10 1.58
C ALA A 310 17.63 -28.29 0.87
N VAL A 311 17.61 -28.09 -0.44
CA VAL A 311 16.47 -28.43 -1.30
C VAL A 311 16.49 -29.94 -1.50
N GLY A 312 15.38 -30.61 -1.19
CA GLY A 312 15.29 -32.07 -1.33
C GLY A 312 15.28 -32.53 -2.80
N PRO A 313 15.34 -33.85 -3.04
CA PRO A 313 15.16 -34.45 -4.36
C PRO A 313 13.69 -34.45 -4.78
N TRP A 314 13.04 -33.30 -4.69
CA TRP A 314 11.61 -33.15 -4.94
C TRP A 314 11.32 -32.92 -6.43
N PRO A 315 10.16 -33.35 -6.93
CA PRO A 315 9.75 -33.06 -8.30
C PRO A 315 9.55 -31.57 -8.50
N THR A 316 9.55 -31.14 -9.76
CA THR A 316 9.28 -29.75 -10.12
C THR A 316 7.95 -29.25 -9.53
N GLY A 317 7.93 -28.01 -9.06
CA GLY A 317 6.77 -27.45 -8.38
C GLY A 317 7.05 -26.18 -7.59
N VAL A 318 5.98 -25.61 -7.05
CA VAL A 318 6.07 -24.54 -6.04
C VAL A 318 6.12 -25.15 -4.66
N TYR A 319 7.13 -24.76 -3.90
CA TYR A 319 7.34 -25.17 -2.53
C TYR A 319 7.39 -23.97 -1.62
N PHE A 320 7.18 -24.18 -0.33
CA PHE A 320 7.43 -23.15 0.67
C PHE A 320 7.90 -23.78 1.98
N VAL A 321 8.77 -23.06 2.68
CA VAL A 321 9.09 -23.35 4.07
C VAL A 321 8.10 -22.58 4.94
N LYS A 322 7.34 -23.29 5.79
CA LYS A 322 6.57 -22.69 6.88
C LYS A 322 7.46 -22.63 8.11
N LEU A 323 7.59 -21.45 8.70
CA LEU A 323 8.33 -21.19 9.92
C LEU A 323 7.32 -20.86 11.02
N THR A 324 7.33 -21.65 12.10
CA THR A 324 6.49 -21.42 13.28
C THR A 324 7.38 -21.03 14.46
N ALA A 325 7.17 -19.84 15.01
CA ALA A 325 7.86 -19.35 16.20
C ALA A 325 7.29 -19.98 17.48
N ASP A 326 8.06 -19.95 18.58
CA ASP A 326 7.64 -20.40 19.91
C ASP A 326 6.45 -19.64 20.48
N ASP A 327 6.21 -18.42 20.00
CA ASP A 327 5.05 -17.59 20.34
C ASP A 327 3.84 -17.76 19.40
N GLY A 328 3.92 -18.72 18.46
CA GLY A 328 2.84 -19.05 17.53
C GLY A 328 2.77 -18.17 16.28
N ARG A 329 3.64 -17.16 16.12
CA ARG A 329 3.74 -16.43 14.84
C ARG A 329 4.17 -17.37 13.73
N ILE A 330 3.62 -17.15 12.53
CA ILE A 330 3.88 -17.96 11.33
C ILE A 330 4.41 -17.08 10.21
N GLY A 331 5.44 -17.58 9.53
CA GLY A 331 5.98 -17.05 8.28
C GLY A 331 6.08 -18.13 7.21
N TYR A 332 6.05 -17.72 5.95
CA TYR A 332 6.20 -18.56 4.77
C TYR A 332 7.36 -18.05 3.92
N ALA A 333 8.10 -18.95 3.29
CA ALA A 333 9.14 -18.62 2.33
C ALA A 333 8.96 -19.48 1.07
N PRO A 334 8.22 -19.01 0.06
CA PRO A 334 8.01 -19.76 -1.17
C PRO A 334 9.23 -19.74 -2.10
N PHE A 335 9.39 -20.79 -2.88
CA PHE A 335 10.40 -20.96 -3.93
C PHE A 335 9.92 -21.99 -4.95
N VAL A 336 10.53 -21.99 -6.13
CA VAL A 336 10.30 -23.00 -7.16
C VAL A 336 11.41 -24.04 -7.12
N VAL A 337 11.03 -25.31 -7.23
CA VAL A 337 11.97 -26.38 -7.59
C VAL A 337 11.84 -26.59 -9.09
N ARG A 338 12.91 -26.27 -9.83
CA ARG A 338 13.02 -26.46 -11.28
C ARG A 338 13.72 -27.79 -11.59
N PRO A 339 13.56 -28.37 -12.80
CA PRO A 339 14.28 -29.57 -13.19
C PRO A 339 15.80 -29.30 -13.27
N THR A 340 16.61 -30.35 -13.08
CA THR A 340 18.07 -30.27 -13.23
C THR A 340 18.48 -29.97 -14.68
N VAL A 341 17.77 -30.58 -15.63
CA VAL A 341 17.91 -30.36 -17.07
C VAL A 341 16.54 -29.90 -17.57
N LEU A 342 16.47 -28.69 -18.13
CA LEU A 342 15.23 -28.15 -18.70
C LEU A 342 14.73 -29.07 -19.82
N GLY A 343 13.41 -29.22 -19.95
CA GLY A 343 12.75 -30.03 -20.97
C GLY A 343 12.88 -31.55 -20.77
N ALA A 344 13.57 -32.01 -19.71
CA ALA A 344 13.87 -33.43 -19.53
C ALA A 344 12.70 -34.24 -18.96
N THR A 345 11.84 -33.60 -18.16
CA THR A 345 10.70 -34.26 -17.50
C THR A 345 9.37 -33.95 -18.17
N SER A 346 9.30 -32.85 -18.91
CA SER A 346 8.11 -32.45 -19.67
C SER A 346 8.48 -31.47 -20.78
N ARG A 347 7.76 -31.57 -21.91
CA ARG A 347 7.80 -30.57 -22.98
C ARG A 347 6.80 -29.42 -22.77
N VAL A 348 6.18 -29.33 -21.60
CA VAL A 348 5.33 -28.19 -21.20
C VAL A 348 6.00 -27.44 -20.06
N ALA A 349 6.25 -26.16 -20.26
CA ALA A 349 6.73 -25.24 -19.22
C ALA A 349 5.58 -24.37 -18.69
N VAL A 350 5.56 -24.17 -17.38
CA VAL A 350 4.70 -23.19 -16.69
C VAL A 350 5.60 -22.19 -15.99
N VAL A 351 5.47 -20.91 -16.33
CA VAL A 351 6.37 -19.85 -15.85
C VAL A 351 5.65 -18.96 -14.85
N LEU A 352 6.13 -18.92 -13.61
CA LEU A 352 5.51 -18.14 -12.54
C LEU A 352 5.95 -16.67 -12.55
N PRO A 353 5.04 -15.72 -12.27
CA PRO A 353 5.26 -14.29 -12.42
C PRO A 353 6.01 -13.67 -11.22
N THR A 354 7.20 -14.18 -10.94
CA THR A 354 8.07 -13.75 -9.83
C THR A 354 8.49 -12.28 -9.86
N ASN A 355 8.65 -11.69 -11.05
CA ASN A 355 8.89 -10.27 -11.27
C ASN A 355 7.69 -9.46 -10.75
N THR A 356 6.46 -9.84 -11.16
CA THR A 356 5.22 -9.20 -10.69
C THR A 356 5.01 -9.38 -9.20
N TRP A 357 5.25 -10.58 -8.65
CA TRP A 357 5.15 -10.81 -7.21
C TRP A 357 6.02 -9.84 -6.41
N GLN A 358 7.23 -9.54 -6.88
CA GLN A 358 8.12 -8.58 -6.21
C GLN A 358 7.80 -7.13 -6.54
N ALA A 359 7.30 -6.83 -7.74
CA ALA A 359 6.79 -5.52 -8.11
C ALA A 359 5.67 -5.07 -7.17
N TYR A 360 4.76 -5.97 -6.77
CA TYR A 360 3.65 -5.70 -5.84
C TYR A 360 4.00 -5.94 -4.36
N ASN A 361 5.26 -6.21 -4.03
CA ASN A 361 5.69 -6.45 -2.65
C ASN A 361 5.95 -5.14 -1.90
N PHE A 362 5.02 -4.75 -1.02
CA PHE A 362 5.10 -3.56 -0.17
C PHE A 362 6.05 -3.70 1.04
N ARG A 363 6.95 -4.69 1.05
CA ARG A 363 8.01 -4.78 2.05
C ARG A 363 8.90 -3.53 1.96
N ASP A 364 9.05 -2.87 3.09
CA ASP A 364 9.91 -1.72 3.32
C ASP A 364 11.21 -2.21 3.94
N ALA A 365 12.23 -2.47 3.12
CA ALA A 365 13.50 -3.01 3.56
C ALA A 365 14.41 -1.91 4.10
N ASP A 366 14.41 -0.73 3.48
CA ASP A 366 15.24 0.42 3.89
C ASP A 366 14.76 1.11 5.17
N GLY A 367 13.52 0.84 5.60
CA GLY A 367 12.97 1.31 6.87
C GLY A 367 12.51 2.76 6.83
N ASN A 368 12.28 3.33 5.64
CA ASN A 368 11.84 4.72 5.48
C ASN A 368 10.34 4.93 5.78
N GLY A 369 9.60 3.85 6.04
CA GLY A 369 8.17 3.90 6.31
C GLY A 369 7.28 3.58 5.12
N TRP A 370 7.83 3.39 3.93
CA TRP A 370 7.11 3.12 2.68
C TRP A 370 7.65 1.87 2.01
N GLY A 371 6.76 1.09 1.38
CA GLY A 371 7.17 -0.13 0.68
C GLY A 371 8.13 0.13 -0.48
N ASP A 372 9.11 -0.75 -0.67
CA ASP A 372 10.06 -0.71 -1.79
C ASP A 372 9.43 -1.31 -3.05
N THR A 373 8.46 -0.59 -3.60
CA THR A 373 7.66 -0.99 -4.76
C THR A 373 7.29 0.23 -5.61
N TRP A 374 7.09 0.04 -6.92
CA TRP A 374 6.59 1.10 -7.81
C TRP A 374 5.19 1.61 -7.44
N TYR A 375 4.44 0.86 -6.64
CA TYR A 375 3.07 1.19 -6.23
C TYR A 375 2.99 1.99 -4.91
N ALA A 376 4.12 2.23 -4.24
CA ALA A 376 4.24 3.22 -3.18
C ALA A 376 4.56 4.60 -3.82
N LYS A 377 3.51 5.30 -4.27
CA LYS A 377 3.49 6.60 -4.98
C LYS A 377 4.88 7.25 -5.26
N GLY A 378 5.43 6.95 -6.43
CA GLY A 378 6.27 7.88 -7.21
C GLY A 378 7.68 8.19 -6.69
N ALA A 379 8.23 7.38 -5.78
CA ALA A 379 9.56 7.59 -5.21
C ALA A 379 10.55 6.44 -5.46
N GLN A 380 10.04 5.25 -5.76
CA GLN A 380 10.84 4.06 -6.03
C GLN A 380 10.93 3.82 -7.54
N SER A 381 12.15 3.67 -8.07
CA SER A 381 12.37 3.31 -9.47
C SER A 381 12.70 1.82 -9.66
N THR A 382 12.83 1.07 -8.56
CA THR A 382 13.35 -0.29 -8.55
C THR A 382 12.57 -1.25 -7.65
N ALA A 383 12.50 -2.53 -8.02
CA ALA A 383 11.99 -3.60 -7.17
C ALA A 383 13.08 -4.68 -6.99
N ALA A 384 13.33 -5.12 -5.77
CA ALA A 384 14.34 -6.15 -5.51
C ALA A 384 13.73 -7.56 -5.51
N LEU A 385 14.41 -8.50 -6.16
CA LEU A 385 14.08 -9.92 -6.26
C LEU A 385 14.71 -10.73 -5.12
N GLY A 386 14.12 -11.88 -4.78
CA GLY A 386 14.66 -12.82 -3.77
C GLY A 386 14.69 -12.23 -2.37
N ARG A 387 13.60 -11.57 -1.99
CA ARG A 387 13.36 -11.07 -0.64
C ARG A 387 12.03 -11.59 -0.15
N ALA A 388 11.88 -11.63 1.18
CA ALA A 388 10.63 -12.01 1.82
C ALA A 388 9.46 -11.16 1.31
N TYR A 389 8.29 -11.77 1.16
CA TYR A 389 7.06 -11.03 0.88
C TYR A 389 6.49 -10.47 2.19
N ILE A 390 5.76 -9.37 2.09
CA ILE A 390 4.84 -8.95 3.16
C ILE A 390 3.77 -10.04 3.41
N ARG A 391 2.83 -9.83 4.32
CA ARG A 391 1.70 -10.76 4.57
C ARG A 391 2.18 -12.16 4.97
N ARG A 392 3.17 -12.22 5.87
CA ARG A 392 3.79 -13.48 6.35
C ARG A 392 4.54 -14.23 5.26
N GLY A 393 5.01 -13.55 4.20
CA GLY A 393 5.80 -14.18 3.14
C GLY A 393 4.99 -14.84 2.03
N VAL A 394 3.68 -14.59 1.97
CA VAL A 394 2.81 -15.08 0.87
C VAL A 394 2.92 -14.14 -0.34
N PRO A 395 3.07 -14.66 -1.57
CA PRO A 395 3.07 -13.83 -2.77
C PRO A 395 1.77 -13.01 -2.92
N PRO A 396 1.83 -11.78 -3.46
CA PRO A 396 0.61 -10.98 -3.68
C PRO A 396 -0.42 -11.74 -4.51
N GLN A 397 -1.68 -11.73 -4.06
CA GLN A 397 -2.83 -12.37 -4.73
C GLN A 397 -2.73 -13.89 -4.93
N TRP A 398 -1.82 -14.57 -4.21
CA TRP A 398 -1.61 -16.02 -4.27
C TRP A 398 -2.91 -16.85 -4.27
N ARG A 399 -3.85 -16.51 -3.38
CA ARG A 399 -5.14 -17.20 -3.29
C ARG A 399 -5.95 -17.07 -4.57
N LYS A 400 -5.93 -15.89 -5.17
CA LYS A 400 -6.83 -15.51 -6.24
C LYS A 400 -6.25 -15.88 -7.61
N TYR A 401 -4.94 -15.78 -7.82
CA TYR A 401 -4.35 -15.88 -9.15
C TYR A 401 -3.56 -17.17 -9.37
N ASP A 402 -2.85 -17.68 -8.36
CA ASP A 402 -1.85 -18.74 -8.58
C ASP A 402 -2.33 -20.13 -8.14
N VAL A 403 -2.82 -20.25 -6.90
CA VAL A 403 -3.02 -21.58 -6.27
C VAL A 403 -4.10 -22.43 -6.96
N GLY A 404 -5.10 -21.79 -7.57
CA GLY A 404 -6.16 -22.48 -8.31
C GLY A 404 -5.64 -23.29 -9.49
N PHE A 405 -4.72 -22.72 -10.27
CA PHE A 405 -4.09 -23.39 -11.40
C PHE A 405 -3.18 -24.55 -10.94
N LEU A 406 -2.38 -24.33 -9.89
CA LEU A 406 -1.50 -25.38 -9.35
C LEU A 406 -2.29 -26.61 -8.85
N ARG A 407 -3.45 -26.37 -8.23
CA ARG A 407 -4.37 -27.45 -7.84
C ARG A 407 -4.98 -28.15 -9.04
N TRP A 408 -5.36 -27.40 -10.07
CA TRP A 408 -5.87 -27.99 -11.30
C TRP A 408 -4.85 -28.89 -11.98
N LEU A 409 -3.56 -28.52 -12.03
CA LEU A 409 -2.49 -29.40 -12.52
C LEU A 409 -2.46 -30.71 -11.74
N HIS A 410 -2.52 -30.65 -10.41
CA HIS A 410 -2.54 -31.85 -9.57
C HIS A 410 -3.78 -32.73 -9.84
N LEU A 411 -4.97 -32.14 -9.80
CA LEU A 411 -6.25 -32.85 -9.99
C LEU A 411 -6.34 -33.57 -11.33
N THR A 412 -5.63 -33.09 -12.33
CA THR A 412 -5.68 -33.59 -13.71
C THR A 412 -4.46 -34.46 -14.06
N GLY A 413 -3.57 -34.71 -13.10
CA GLY A 413 -2.36 -35.50 -13.29
C GLY A 413 -1.31 -34.87 -14.20
N LYS A 414 -1.46 -33.59 -14.56
CA LYS A 414 -0.55 -32.87 -15.44
C LYS A 414 0.74 -32.52 -14.69
N GLN A 415 1.89 -32.85 -15.30
CA GLN A 415 3.22 -32.62 -14.72
C GLN A 415 4.07 -31.75 -15.66
N PRO A 416 3.74 -30.45 -15.83
CA PRO A 416 4.64 -29.52 -16.51
C PRO A 416 5.91 -29.28 -15.68
N GLU A 417 6.94 -28.75 -16.31
CA GLU A 417 8.06 -28.15 -15.60
C GLU A 417 7.68 -26.74 -15.13
N LEU A 418 7.75 -26.52 -13.81
CA LEU A 418 7.50 -25.23 -13.19
C LEU A 418 8.82 -24.44 -13.18
N LEU A 419 8.77 -23.26 -13.78
CA LEU A 419 9.87 -22.32 -13.92
C LEU A 419 9.49 -20.96 -13.32
N THR A 420 10.50 -20.14 -13.11
CA THR A 420 10.36 -18.71 -12.83
C THR A 420 10.81 -17.89 -14.03
N GLU A 421 10.47 -16.62 -14.08
CA GLU A 421 11.02 -15.67 -15.06
C GLU A 421 12.57 -15.64 -14.99
N SER A 422 13.15 -15.79 -13.79
CA SER A 422 14.60 -15.95 -13.63
C SER A 422 15.18 -17.20 -14.29
N ASP A 423 14.40 -18.26 -14.50
CA ASP A 423 14.85 -19.43 -15.24
C ASP A 423 14.75 -19.21 -16.75
N LEU A 424 13.73 -18.49 -17.24
CA LEU A 424 13.65 -18.08 -18.65
C LEU A 424 14.84 -17.20 -19.05
N GLU A 425 15.31 -16.31 -18.16
CA GLU A 425 16.53 -15.51 -18.37
C GLU A 425 17.79 -16.34 -18.62
N THR A 426 17.79 -17.63 -18.24
CA THR A 426 18.93 -18.52 -18.50
C THR A 426 18.92 -19.14 -19.90
N ILE A 427 17.77 -19.16 -20.56
CA ILE A 427 17.58 -19.70 -21.91
C ILE A 427 17.96 -18.62 -22.91
N ARG A 428 18.94 -18.90 -23.78
CA ARG A 428 19.59 -17.84 -24.57
C ARG A 428 18.85 -17.47 -25.84
N THR A 429 18.16 -18.44 -26.44
CA THR A 429 17.61 -18.30 -27.80
C THR A 429 16.26 -19.00 -27.91
N ALA A 430 15.44 -18.56 -28.87
CA ALA A 430 14.15 -19.19 -29.12
C ALA A 430 14.31 -20.61 -29.70
N GLU A 431 15.38 -20.86 -30.45
CA GLU A 431 15.74 -22.17 -30.97
C GLU A 431 16.10 -23.14 -29.84
N GLU A 432 16.73 -22.66 -28.78
CA GLU A 432 16.91 -23.42 -27.55
C GLU A 432 15.56 -23.70 -26.88
N LEU A 433 14.72 -22.67 -26.69
CA LEU A 433 13.44 -22.82 -26.02
C LEU A 433 12.52 -23.83 -26.72
N ILE A 434 12.39 -23.79 -28.05
CA ILE A 434 11.52 -24.69 -28.81
C ILE A 434 12.03 -26.13 -28.86
N ARG A 435 13.35 -26.35 -28.71
CA ARG A 435 13.89 -27.71 -28.52
C ARG A 435 13.50 -28.28 -27.16
N LEU A 436 13.39 -27.44 -26.14
CA LEU A 436 13.05 -27.85 -24.77
C LEU A 436 11.55 -28.06 -24.58
N TYR A 437 10.72 -27.15 -25.08
CA TYR A 437 9.29 -27.11 -24.80
C TYR A 437 8.45 -26.91 -26.06
N ASP A 438 7.35 -27.64 -26.15
CA ASP A 438 6.30 -27.46 -27.17
C ASP A 438 5.29 -26.39 -26.73
N VAL A 439 5.12 -26.21 -25.42
CA VAL A 439 4.15 -25.28 -24.82
C VAL A 439 4.80 -24.50 -23.68
N VAL A 440 4.60 -23.17 -23.67
CA VAL A 440 4.91 -22.31 -22.52
C VAL A 440 3.64 -21.63 -22.03
N ILE A 441 3.34 -21.80 -20.75
CA ILE A 441 2.12 -21.30 -20.10
C ILE A 441 2.49 -20.26 -19.03
N PHE A 442 1.85 -19.11 -19.09
CA PHE A 442 1.88 -18.06 -18.08
C PHE A 442 0.56 -18.12 -17.28
N PRO A 443 0.53 -18.74 -16.10
CA PRO A 443 -0.71 -19.08 -15.41
C PRO A 443 -1.29 -17.92 -14.58
N GLY A 444 -0.48 -16.91 -14.28
CA GLY A 444 -0.83 -15.77 -13.43
C GLY A 444 -0.45 -14.43 -14.07
N HIS A 445 -0.53 -13.37 -13.28
CA HIS A 445 -0.35 -11.97 -13.72
C HIS A 445 1.10 -11.66 -14.09
N THR A 446 1.48 -11.89 -15.36
CA THR A 446 2.86 -11.71 -15.85
C THR A 446 3.04 -10.33 -16.46
N GLU A 447 2.88 -9.27 -15.66
CA GLU A 447 2.88 -7.87 -16.11
C GLU A 447 4.26 -7.35 -16.54
N TYR A 448 5.33 -7.87 -15.93
CA TYR A 448 6.67 -7.31 -15.99
C TYR A 448 7.66 -8.26 -16.67
N ALA A 449 7.90 -8.04 -17.96
CA ALA A 449 8.85 -8.83 -18.74
C ALA A 449 10.11 -8.03 -19.05
N THR A 450 11.27 -8.68 -19.02
CA THR A 450 12.49 -8.09 -19.57
C THR A 450 12.47 -8.09 -21.09
N ARG A 451 13.40 -7.34 -21.68
CA ARG A 451 13.59 -7.37 -23.13
C ARG A 451 13.96 -8.73 -23.66
N HIS A 452 14.85 -9.43 -22.95
CA HIS A 452 15.24 -10.78 -23.29
C HIS A 452 14.04 -11.73 -23.27
N GLU A 453 13.26 -11.72 -22.19
CA GLU A 453 12.05 -12.55 -22.04
C GLU A 453 11.02 -12.27 -23.16
N PHE A 454 10.73 -11.00 -23.45
CA PHE A 454 9.78 -10.67 -24.52
C PHE A 454 10.29 -11.15 -25.88
N ASP A 455 11.56 -10.85 -26.23
CA ASP A 455 12.15 -11.26 -27.50
C ASP A 455 12.20 -12.80 -27.64
N LEU A 456 12.56 -13.49 -26.55
CA LEU A 456 12.57 -14.95 -26.48
C LEU A 456 11.19 -15.55 -26.77
N ILE A 457 10.14 -15.06 -26.10
CA ILE A 457 8.77 -15.58 -26.23
C ILE A 457 8.16 -15.24 -27.60
N ARG A 458 8.39 -14.03 -28.11
CA ARG A 458 7.96 -13.65 -29.46
C ARG A 458 8.60 -14.56 -30.51
N ASN A 459 9.92 -14.71 -30.47
CA ASN A 459 10.63 -15.50 -31.46
C ASN A 459 10.30 -17.01 -31.32
N TYR A 460 10.07 -17.50 -30.10
CA TYR A 460 9.59 -18.88 -29.87
C TYR A 460 8.24 -19.13 -30.54
N ARG A 461 7.30 -18.19 -30.43
CA ARG A 461 6.03 -18.21 -31.17
C ARG A 461 6.27 -18.21 -32.67
N ASP A 462 7.16 -17.35 -33.15
CA ASP A 462 7.48 -17.25 -34.58
C ASP A 462 8.12 -18.53 -35.15
N LEU A 463 8.74 -19.36 -34.29
CA LEU A 463 9.29 -20.68 -34.65
C LEU A 463 8.26 -21.82 -34.58
N GLY A 464 7.02 -21.57 -34.17
CA GLY A 464 5.98 -22.60 -34.05
C GLY A 464 5.64 -23.04 -32.62
N GLY A 465 6.26 -22.43 -31.60
CA GLY A 465 6.01 -22.77 -30.20
C GLY A 465 4.64 -22.30 -29.68
N ASN A 466 3.95 -23.15 -28.91
CA ASN A 466 2.61 -22.86 -28.42
C ASN A 466 2.64 -22.05 -27.11
N LEU A 467 1.71 -21.11 -26.96
CA LEU A 467 1.63 -20.20 -25.81
C LEU A 467 0.23 -20.14 -25.19
N ALA A 468 0.17 -20.04 -23.87
CA ALA A 468 -1.06 -19.70 -23.15
C ALA A 468 -0.81 -18.63 -22.09
N PHE A 469 -1.61 -17.56 -22.12
CA PHE A 469 -1.66 -16.52 -21.11
C PHE A 469 -3.00 -16.59 -20.38
N LEU A 470 -2.99 -17.02 -19.13
CA LEU A 470 -4.21 -17.28 -18.35
C LEU A 470 -4.62 -16.07 -17.48
N SER A 471 -4.13 -14.88 -17.82
CA SER A 471 -4.38 -13.62 -17.12
C SER A 471 -4.59 -12.49 -18.14
N ALA A 472 -4.84 -11.28 -17.66
CA ALA A 472 -4.82 -10.03 -18.40
C ALA A 472 -3.56 -9.24 -18.04
N ASN A 473 -3.31 -8.15 -18.77
CA ASN A 473 -2.21 -7.21 -18.50
C ASN A 473 -0.83 -7.90 -18.51
N ASN A 474 -0.71 -8.96 -19.31
CA ASN A 474 0.55 -9.66 -19.49
C ASN A 474 1.48 -8.85 -20.39
N PHE A 475 2.76 -8.83 -20.05
CA PHE A 475 3.82 -8.12 -20.78
C PHE A 475 3.49 -6.63 -20.99
N PHE A 476 2.93 -5.98 -19.98
CA PHE A 476 2.54 -4.58 -20.05
C PHE A 476 3.75 -3.64 -19.99
N TRP A 477 4.68 -3.90 -19.05
CA TRP A 477 5.88 -3.10 -18.84
C TRP A 477 7.16 -3.83 -19.28
N GLU A 478 8.05 -3.10 -19.94
CA GLU A 478 9.46 -3.51 -20.03
C GLU A 478 10.16 -3.20 -18.70
N VAL A 479 10.84 -4.20 -18.15
CA VAL A 479 11.77 -4.05 -17.03
C VAL A 479 13.20 -4.34 -17.46
N ARG A 480 14.15 -3.63 -16.86
CA ARG A 480 15.58 -3.97 -16.94
C ARG A 480 16.00 -4.67 -15.67
N ARG A 481 16.74 -5.76 -15.83
CA ARG A 481 17.31 -6.51 -14.71
C ARG A 481 18.77 -6.14 -14.51
N GLU A 482 19.08 -5.61 -13.34
CA GLU A 482 20.43 -5.27 -12.88
C GLU A 482 20.75 -6.18 -11.68
N GLY A 483 21.31 -7.36 -11.97
CA GLY A 483 21.50 -8.42 -10.98
C GLY A 483 20.16 -8.94 -10.43
N ARG A 484 19.86 -8.60 -9.17
CA ARG A 484 18.59 -8.94 -8.50
C ARG A 484 17.62 -7.76 -8.40
N VAL A 485 17.88 -6.67 -9.10
CA VAL A 485 17.05 -5.47 -9.06
C VAL A 485 16.37 -5.29 -10.41
N LEU A 486 15.05 -5.14 -10.39
CA LEU A 486 14.26 -4.73 -11.54
C LEU A 486 14.13 -3.22 -11.56
N ARG A 487 14.28 -2.61 -12.73
CA ARG A 487 13.98 -1.21 -13.01
C ARG A 487 12.89 -1.13 -14.07
N ARG A 488 11.72 -0.59 -13.71
CA ARG A 488 10.63 -0.37 -14.66
C ARG A 488 11.01 0.71 -15.65
N THR A 489 10.77 0.46 -16.93
CA THR A 489 11.13 1.39 -18.00
C THR A 489 9.89 2.00 -18.64
N ARG A 490 9.41 1.47 -19.76
CA ARG A 490 8.28 1.98 -20.54
C ARG A 490 7.32 0.83 -20.86
N LEU A 491 6.11 1.20 -21.29
CA LEU A 491 5.18 0.23 -21.85
C LEU A 491 5.74 -0.34 -23.15
N TRP A 492 5.49 -1.61 -23.42
CA TRP A 492 5.93 -2.27 -24.64
C TRP A 492 5.32 -1.63 -25.90
N ARG A 493 4.01 -1.32 -25.86
CA ARG A 493 3.28 -0.62 -26.94
C ARG A 493 3.86 0.73 -27.34
N ASP A 494 4.34 1.51 -26.37
CA ASP A 494 4.89 2.86 -26.61
C ASP A 494 6.25 2.80 -27.32
N GLN A 495 6.80 1.59 -27.47
CA GLN A 495 8.04 1.29 -28.16
C GLN A 495 7.80 0.56 -29.49
N GLY A 496 6.56 0.57 -30.00
CA GLY A 496 6.20 -0.12 -31.24
C GLY A 496 6.14 -1.63 -31.11
N ARG A 497 6.06 -2.16 -29.88
CA ARG A 497 5.98 -3.60 -29.58
C ARG A 497 4.72 -3.91 -28.77
N PRO A 498 3.50 -3.61 -29.28
CA PRO A 498 2.27 -3.82 -28.52
C PRO A 498 2.10 -5.30 -28.14
N GLU A 499 1.58 -5.52 -26.94
CA GLU A 499 1.34 -6.84 -26.35
C GLU A 499 0.50 -7.71 -27.29
N SER A 500 -0.51 -7.12 -27.92
CA SER A 500 -1.42 -7.78 -28.86
C SER A 500 -0.73 -8.40 -30.07
N ALA A 501 0.43 -7.91 -30.51
CA ALA A 501 1.16 -8.49 -31.64
C ALA A 501 1.72 -9.89 -31.34
N VAL A 502 1.85 -10.24 -30.06
CA VAL A 502 2.31 -11.55 -29.59
C VAL A 502 1.19 -12.30 -28.90
N LEU A 503 0.44 -11.65 -28.01
CA LEU A 503 -0.58 -12.31 -27.18
C LEU A 503 -1.93 -12.43 -27.88
N GLY A 504 -2.19 -11.64 -28.93
CA GLY A 504 -3.50 -11.49 -29.57
C GLY A 504 -4.37 -10.41 -28.92
N VAL A 505 -4.11 -10.05 -27.67
CA VAL A 505 -4.82 -9.00 -26.91
C VAL A 505 -3.84 -8.09 -26.16
N GLN A 506 -4.33 -6.93 -25.74
CA GLN A 506 -3.56 -5.93 -25.01
C GLN A 506 -4.44 -5.26 -23.94
N TYR A 507 -3.82 -4.87 -22.81
CA TYR A 507 -4.47 -4.14 -21.72
C TYR A 507 -5.26 -2.92 -22.17
N ARG A 508 -6.51 -2.83 -21.69
CA ARG A 508 -7.45 -1.76 -21.96
C ARG A 508 -7.85 -0.96 -20.72
N ALA A 509 -8.24 -1.62 -19.63
CA ALA A 509 -8.83 -0.95 -18.47
C ALA A 509 -8.85 -1.83 -17.20
N ASN A 510 -9.13 -1.22 -16.06
CA ASN A 510 -9.16 -1.85 -14.73
C ASN A 510 -10.06 -1.04 -13.76
N ASP A 511 -10.53 -1.66 -12.66
CA ASP A 511 -11.30 -0.94 -11.60
C ASP A 511 -11.14 -1.47 -10.15
N ASP A 512 -10.03 -2.14 -9.86
CA ASP A 512 -9.77 -2.85 -8.59
C ASP A 512 -10.72 -4.05 -8.33
N GLY A 513 -11.49 -4.48 -9.34
CA GLY A 513 -12.41 -5.62 -9.25
C GLY A 513 -13.75 -5.27 -8.62
N LYS A 514 -14.16 -4.00 -8.65
CA LYS A 514 -15.45 -3.55 -8.11
C LYS A 514 -16.61 -3.92 -9.03
N ILE A 515 -16.38 -3.87 -10.33
CA ILE A 515 -17.34 -4.25 -11.36
C ILE A 515 -16.81 -5.52 -12.03
N GLN A 516 -17.55 -6.60 -11.89
CA GLN A 516 -17.24 -7.89 -12.51
C GLN A 516 -18.50 -8.43 -13.20
N ARG A 517 -18.30 -9.10 -14.32
CA ARG A 517 -19.39 -9.74 -15.09
C ARG A 517 -18.91 -11.06 -15.69
N PRO A 518 -19.81 -12.04 -15.89
CA PRO A 518 -19.43 -13.30 -16.52
C PRO A 518 -18.94 -13.09 -17.96
N PHE A 519 -18.16 -14.05 -18.45
CA PHE A 519 -17.90 -14.15 -19.87
C PHE A 519 -19.18 -14.53 -20.62
N VAL A 520 -19.28 -14.09 -21.87
CA VAL A 520 -20.28 -14.50 -22.86
C VAL A 520 -19.55 -15.13 -24.04
N VAL A 521 -19.95 -16.33 -24.42
CA VAL A 521 -19.36 -17.11 -25.52
C VAL A 521 -19.72 -16.49 -26.87
N ARG A 522 -18.73 -16.45 -27.78
CA ARG A 522 -18.82 -15.80 -29.10
C ARG A 522 -18.46 -16.69 -30.29
N ALA A 523 -17.61 -17.70 -30.10
CA ALA A 523 -17.09 -18.49 -31.20
C ALA A 523 -17.19 -20.01 -30.97
N ALA A 524 -18.29 -20.49 -30.40
CA ALA A 524 -18.54 -21.92 -30.24
C ALA A 524 -18.63 -22.67 -31.58
N GLY A 525 -19.22 -22.04 -32.60
CA GLY A 525 -19.24 -22.60 -33.96
C GLY A 525 -17.87 -22.63 -34.65
N THR A 526 -17.00 -21.65 -34.39
CA THR A 526 -15.68 -21.53 -35.03
C THR A 526 -14.60 -22.35 -34.31
N ALA A 527 -14.70 -22.48 -32.99
CA ALA A 527 -13.78 -23.23 -32.15
C ALA A 527 -14.52 -24.28 -31.30
N PRO A 528 -15.25 -25.24 -31.91
CA PRO A 528 -16.05 -26.21 -31.16
C PRO A 528 -15.21 -27.07 -30.23
N TRP A 529 -13.94 -27.32 -30.58
CA TRP A 529 -12.97 -28.03 -29.76
C TRP A 529 -12.76 -27.39 -28.38
N PHE A 530 -12.85 -26.05 -28.29
CA PHE A 530 -12.59 -25.34 -27.04
C PHE A 530 -13.75 -25.55 -26.06
N TYR A 531 -14.99 -25.63 -26.56
CA TYR A 531 -16.21 -25.76 -25.76
C TYR A 531 -16.69 -27.21 -25.60
N GLU A 532 -15.98 -28.18 -26.18
CA GLU A 532 -16.37 -29.59 -26.12
C GLU A 532 -16.57 -30.07 -24.68
N GLY A 533 -17.71 -30.73 -24.41
CA GLY A 533 -18.04 -31.25 -23.08
C GLY A 533 -18.33 -30.19 -22.00
N THR A 534 -18.41 -28.90 -22.36
CA THR A 534 -18.79 -27.83 -21.42
C THR A 534 -20.29 -27.56 -21.36
N GLY A 535 -21.01 -27.89 -22.43
CA GLY A 535 -22.41 -27.49 -22.62
C GLY A 535 -22.58 -26.00 -23.04
N LEU A 536 -21.49 -25.27 -23.25
CA LEU A 536 -21.53 -23.87 -23.67
C LEU A 536 -21.64 -23.75 -25.20
N GLY A 537 -22.57 -22.93 -25.65
CA GLY A 537 -22.70 -22.47 -27.04
C GLY A 537 -22.67 -20.94 -27.13
N ASP A 538 -22.77 -20.39 -28.34
CA ASP A 538 -22.78 -18.92 -28.53
C ASP A 538 -23.89 -18.24 -27.73
N GLY A 539 -23.55 -17.15 -27.04
CA GLY A 539 -24.45 -16.44 -26.12
C GLY A 539 -24.55 -17.07 -24.72
N SER A 540 -24.05 -18.29 -24.51
CA SER A 540 -23.91 -18.86 -23.16
C SER A 540 -22.95 -18.04 -22.32
N SER A 541 -23.12 -18.04 -21.00
CA SER A 541 -22.24 -17.31 -20.09
C SER A 541 -21.62 -18.23 -19.04
N PHE A 542 -20.40 -17.91 -18.58
CA PHE A 542 -19.69 -18.66 -17.53
C PHE A 542 -18.90 -17.74 -16.59
N GLY A 543 -18.65 -18.21 -15.36
CA GLY A 543 -17.94 -17.47 -14.30
C GLY A 543 -18.84 -16.63 -13.39
N GLN A 544 -20.16 -16.75 -13.51
CA GLN A 544 -21.14 -16.11 -12.64
C GLN A 544 -20.98 -16.57 -11.19
N GLU A 545 -20.47 -17.78 -10.96
CA GLU A 545 -20.28 -18.37 -9.63
C GLU A 545 -19.26 -17.57 -8.79
N LEU A 546 -18.46 -16.72 -9.43
CA LEU A 546 -17.48 -15.84 -8.79
C LEU A 546 -17.95 -14.38 -8.67
N GLY A 547 -19.14 -14.07 -9.20
CA GLY A 547 -19.56 -12.69 -9.47
C GLY A 547 -19.01 -12.13 -10.79
N GLY A 548 -18.26 -12.92 -11.57
CA GLY A 548 -17.72 -12.54 -12.88
C GLY A 548 -16.21 -12.31 -12.89
N TYR A 549 -15.75 -11.67 -13.96
CA TYR A 549 -14.37 -11.23 -14.19
C TYR A 549 -14.35 -9.72 -14.45
N GLY A 550 -13.25 -9.07 -14.11
CA GLY A 550 -13.18 -7.61 -14.25
C GLY A 550 -12.28 -6.87 -13.27
N ILE A 551 -11.09 -7.38 -12.97
CA ILE A 551 -10.10 -6.57 -12.23
C ILE A 551 -9.27 -5.77 -13.22
N GLU A 552 -8.76 -6.45 -14.26
CA GLU A 552 -8.06 -5.90 -15.41
C GLU A 552 -8.56 -6.64 -16.66
N ILE A 553 -8.70 -5.92 -17.77
CA ILE A 553 -9.20 -6.44 -19.04
C ILE A 553 -8.25 -6.15 -20.19
N ASP A 554 -8.09 -7.14 -21.06
CA ASP A 554 -7.39 -7.00 -22.34
C ASP A 554 -8.38 -7.13 -23.50
N ALA A 555 -8.08 -6.50 -24.63
CA ALA A 555 -8.85 -6.64 -25.86
C ALA A 555 -7.94 -6.68 -27.09
N THR A 556 -8.50 -7.17 -28.20
CA THR A 556 -7.83 -7.14 -29.50
C THR A 556 -7.53 -5.70 -29.96
N THR A 557 -6.63 -5.59 -30.93
CA THR A 557 -6.18 -4.33 -31.53
C THR A 557 -5.95 -4.52 -33.03
N SER A 558 -5.64 -3.45 -33.77
CA SER A 558 -5.17 -3.57 -35.16
C SER A 558 -3.83 -4.29 -35.31
N PHE A 559 -3.08 -4.49 -34.21
CA PHE A 559 -1.82 -5.25 -34.20
C PHE A 559 -2.01 -6.73 -33.84
N SER A 560 -3.22 -7.15 -33.48
CA SER A 560 -3.50 -8.56 -33.21
C SER A 560 -3.27 -9.38 -34.49
N PRO A 561 -2.62 -10.57 -34.42
CA PRO A 561 -2.35 -11.38 -35.60
C PRO A 561 -3.60 -11.67 -36.44
N PRO A 562 -3.47 -11.69 -37.78
CA PRO A 562 -4.58 -12.08 -38.66
C PRO A 562 -5.14 -13.45 -38.26
N GLY A 563 -6.47 -13.59 -38.30
CA GLY A 563 -7.14 -14.82 -37.88
C GLY A 563 -7.32 -14.97 -36.37
N THR A 564 -7.03 -13.94 -35.57
CA THR A 564 -7.39 -13.94 -34.13
C THR A 564 -8.90 -14.06 -33.95
N ILE A 565 -9.31 -15.12 -33.25
CA ILE A 565 -10.70 -15.42 -32.90
C ILE A 565 -10.97 -14.91 -31.49
N VAL A 566 -12.07 -14.19 -31.30
CA VAL A 566 -12.61 -13.87 -29.96
C VAL A 566 -13.48 -15.04 -29.52
N LEU A 567 -12.98 -15.85 -28.60
CA LEU A 567 -13.65 -17.02 -28.05
C LEU A 567 -14.82 -16.60 -27.16
N ALA A 568 -14.55 -15.72 -26.19
CA ALA A 568 -15.54 -15.20 -25.27
C ALA A 568 -15.20 -13.77 -24.89
N GLU A 569 -16.18 -13.03 -24.38
CA GLU A 569 -15.98 -11.64 -23.96
C GLU A 569 -16.71 -11.27 -22.68
N VAL A 570 -16.25 -10.25 -21.98
CA VAL A 570 -16.99 -9.57 -20.91
C VAL A 570 -17.44 -8.22 -21.47
N PRO A 571 -18.67 -8.11 -22.02
CA PRO A 571 -19.06 -6.97 -22.85
C PRO A 571 -19.28 -5.69 -22.05
N ASP A 572 -18.74 -4.59 -22.58
CA ASP A 572 -18.91 -3.20 -22.10
C ASP A 572 -18.76 -3.08 -20.57
N LEU A 573 -17.77 -3.78 -20.01
CA LEU A 573 -17.61 -3.91 -18.57
C LEU A 573 -17.40 -2.55 -17.91
N TYR A 574 -16.60 -1.68 -18.55
CA TYR A 574 -16.29 -0.34 -18.05
C TYR A 574 -16.88 0.78 -18.92
N GLY A 575 -17.88 0.44 -19.74
CA GLY A 575 -18.53 1.37 -20.68
C GLY A 575 -18.39 0.91 -22.13
N PRO A 576 -19.03 1.62 -23.08
CA PRO A 576 -19.07 1.23 -24.49
C PRO A 576 -17.68 1.00 -25.09
N GLY A 577 -17.44 -0.20 -25.62
CA GLY A 577 -16.19 -0.58 -26.26
C GLY A 577 -15.07 -1.01 -25.29
N LEU A 578 -15.29 -0.94 -23.98
CA LEU A 578 -14.37 -1.44 -22.95
C LEU A 578 -14.74 -2.87 -22.57
N THR A 579 -14.53 -3.78 -23.52
CA THR A 579 -14.86 -5.20 -23.47
C THR A 579 -13.61 -6.04 -23.23
N ALA A 580 -13.65 -6.95 -22.26
CA ALA A 580 -12.60 -7.96 -22.10
C ALA A 580 -12.75 -9.04 -23.19
N GLN A 581 -11.67 -9.49 -23.82
CA GLN A 581 -11.73 -10.51 -24.87
C GLN A 581 -10.77 -11.66 -24.60
N MET A 582 -11.33 -12.87 -24.52
CA MET A 582 -10.59 -14.13 -24.55
C MET A 582 -10.35 -14.50 -26.01
N THR A 583 -9.09 -14.75 -26.39
CA THR A 583 -8.72 -14.93 -27.79
C THR A 583 -7.87 -16.17 -28.04
N TYR A 584 -7.92 -16.63 -29.29
CA TYR A 584 -7.07 -17.67 -29.82
C TYR A 584 -6.66 -17.35 -31.26
N TYR A 585 -5.40 -17.62 -31.62
CA TYR A 585 -4.94 -17.56 -33.01
C TYR A 585 -3.89 -18.63 -33.30
N GLU A 586 -3.70 -18.93 -34.58
CA GLU A 586 -2.62 -19.80 -35.06
C GLU A 586 -1.74 -19.05 -36.08
N THR A 587 -0.46 -19.38 -36.13
CA THR A 587 0.48 -18.84 -37.13
C THR A 587 0.68 -19.80 -38.30
N PRO A 588 1.16 -19.32 -39.47
CA PRO A 588 1.54 -20.21 -40.56
C PRO A 588 2.62 -21.23 -40.20
N GLN A 589 3.46 -20.94 -39.20
CA GLN A 589 4.49 -21.81 -38.66
C GLN A 589 3.95 -22.85 -37.65
N GLY A 590 2.65 -22.85 -37.38
CA GLY A 590 1.98 -23.87 -36.56
C GLY A 590 1.72 -23.46 -35.10
N ALA A 591 2.35 -22.39 -34.61
CA ALA A 591 2.16 -21.91 -33.24
C ALA A 591 0.70 -21.57 -32.95
N LYS A 592 0.24 -21.97 -31.77
CA LYS A 592 -1.10 -21.76 -31.24
C LYS A 592 -1.00 -20.89 -30.00
N VAL A 593 -1.72 -19.78 -29.97
CA VAL A 593 -1.63 -18.81 -28.88
C VAL A 593 -3.01 -18.52 -28.32
N PHE A 594 -3.15 -18.72 -27.01
CA PHE A 594 -4.35 -18.40 -26.24
C PHE A 594 -4.08 -17.27 -25.25
N ALA A 595 -5.04 -16.36 -25.10
CA ALA A 595 -5.05 -15.36 -24.04
C ALA A 595 -6.43 -15.25 -23.40
N ALA A 596 -6.49 -15.28 -22.07
CA ALA A 596 -7.74 -15.25 -21.32
C ALA A 596 -8.43 -13.87 -21.33
N GLY A 597 -7.64 -12.78 -21.38
CA GLY A 597 -8.15 -11.42 -21.44
C GLY A 597 -8.74 -10.86 -20.15
N THR A 598 -8.71 -11.63 -19.05
CA THR A 598 -9.10 -11.21 -17.69
C THR A 598 -8.08 -11.69 -16.66
N ILE A 599 -7.87 -10.92 -15.58
CA ILE A 599 -6.70 -11.12 -14.69
C ILE A 599 -6.65 -12.47 -13.96
N ASP A 600 -7.79 -12.99 -13.53
CA ASP A 600 -7.87 -14.05 -12.53
C ASP A 600 -8.29 -15.40 -13.13
N PHE A 601 -8.45 -15.51 -14.45
CA PHE A 601 -8.91 -16.73 -15.12
C PHE A 601 -8.14 -18.00 -14.76
N GLY A 602 -6.80 -17.96 -14.73
CA GLY A 602 -5.98 -19.11 -14.31
C GLY A 602 -6.28 -19.57 -12.88
N GLY A 603 -6.57 -18.63 -11.97
CA GLY A 603 -6.93 -18.91 -10.59
C GLY A 603 -8.31 -19.56 -10.41
N THR A 604 -9.17 -19.51 -11.44
CA THR A 604 -10.51 -20.08 -11.43
C THR A 604 -10.58 -21.48 -12.05
N ALA A 605 -9.43 -22.09 -12.34
CA ALA A 605 -9.30 -23.39 -13.01
C ALA A 605 -10.08 -24.56 -12.40
N ARG A 606 -10.54 -24.45 -11.14
CA ARG A 606 -11.37 -25.48 -10.48
C ARG A 606 -12.87 -25.31 -10.67
N LEU A 607 -13.34 -24.21 -11.27
CA LEU A 607 -14.75 -24.10 -11.65
C LEU A 607 -15.08 -25.13 -12.74
N PRO A 608 -16.24 -25.79 -12.73
CA PRO A 608 -16.55 -26.86 -13.68
C PRO A 608 -16.36 -26.48 -15.15
N SER A 609 -16.88 -25.33 -15.57
CA SER A 609 -16.75 -24.85 -16.96
C SER A 609 -15.29 -24.50 -17.29
N VAL A 610 -14.60 -23.77 -16.42
CA VAL A 610 -13.19 -23.35 -16.64
C VAL A 610 -12.25 -24.56 -16.63
N HIS A 611 -12.49 -25.53 -15.74
CA HIS A 611 -11.77 -26.78 -15.68
C HIS A 611 -11.81 -27.50 -17.04
N ARG A 612 -12.99 -27.65 -17.63
CA ARG A 612 -13.15 -28.31 -18.93
C ARG A 612 -12.54 -27.49 -20.08
N LEU A 613 -12.72 -26.17 -20.09
CA LEU A 613 -12.08 -25.29 -21.07
C LEU A 613 -10.54 -25.41 -21.04
N LEU A 614 -9.94 -25.47 -19.84
CA LEU A 614 -8.50 -25.65 -19.69
C LEU A 614 -8.03 -27.07 -20.09
N GLU A 615 -8.83 -28.12 -19.85
CA GLU A 615 -8.53 -29.47 -20.38
C GLU A 615 -8.46 -29.47 -21.91
N ASN A 616 -9.44 -28.83 -22.55
CA ASN A 616 -9.52 -28.73 -24.00
C ASN A 616 -8.36 -27.91 -24.56
N LEU A 617 -8.06 -26.77 -23.94
CA LEU A 617 -6.92 -25.93 -24.28
C LEU A 617 -5.60 -26.67 -24.14
N TRP A 618 -5.38 -27.34 -23.01
CA TRP A 618 -4.17 -28.12 -22.79
C TRP A 618 -3.99 -29.19 -23.86
N THR A 619 -5.05 -29.92 -24.19
CA THR A 619 -5.05 -30.95 -25.23
C THR A 619 -4.73 -30.36 -26.60
N ARG A 620 -5.26 -29.17 -26.91
CA ARG A 620 -5.00 -28.47 -28.17
C ARG A 620 -3.56 -27.99 -28.28
N LEU A 621 -3.02 -27.38 -27.23
CA LEU A 621 -1.67 -26.79 -27.24
C LEU A 621 -0.57 -27.85 -27.11
N SER A 622 -0.82 -28.96 -26.41
CA SER A 622 0.20 -30.01 -26.24
C SER A 622 0.38 -30.90 -27.49
N ARG A 623 -0.36 -30.63 -28.56
CA ARG A 623 -0.17 -31.27 -29.87
C ARG A 623 0.73 -30.34 -30.71
N PRO A 624 1.97 -30.75 -31.04
CA PRO A 624 2.87 -29.95 -31.85
C PRO A 624 2.31 -29.67 -33.25
#